data_AF-A0A2V5U527-F1
#
_entry.id   AF-A0A2V5U527-F1
#
_cell.length_a   1.000
_cell.length_b   1.000
_cell.length_c   1.000
_cell.angle_alpha   90.00
_cell.angle_beta   90.00
_cell.angle_gamma   90.00
#
_symmetry.space_group_name_H-M   'P 1'
#
loop_
_entity.id
_entity.type
_entity.pdbx_description
1 polymer ?
#
loop_
_entity_poly.entity_id
_entity_poly.type
_entity_poly.pdbx_seq_one_letter_code
_entity_poly.pdbx_strand_id
1 'polypeptide(L)'
;MSNSAPRENSDQRFRWPWFLVAGCLLTTLIGLFLMRRNDAPPALPSSADVPAQSSATGVHTPRAPSVGGTPLPHQRSASEPARTAEEIVASKVSQFARSRREIAHAMARQFKIVVPADVERFFAAVEGGRWDEIEAAFKPLDNRYKAKPPPHDLDVLWGTILESLGVAESAHDWPAQKLLDYGEAVLGSLRPGMVYVGGTDPGRFIPTLLNETGDGERHVIVTQNGLAAGSYLDYLNFLYGDRLTTLTHEDSNRAFQDYL
;
A
#
# COMPACT_ATOMS: atom_id res chain seq x y z
N MET A 1 -28.35 -72.28 -3.54
CA MET A 1 -26.91 -72.27 -3.88
C MET A 1 -26.75 -71.49 -5.18
N SER A 2 -25.82 -70.53 -5.17
CA SER A 2 -25.19 -69.83 -6.30
C SER A 2 -26.07 -69.22 -7.39
N ASN A 3 -26.21 -67.89 -7.33
CA ASN A 3 -26.37 -67.07 -8.53
C ASN A 3 -25.07 -66.33 -8.85
N SER A 4 -24.65 -66.57 -10.07
CA SER A 4 -23.51 -66.09 -10.83
C SER A 4 -23.31 -64.58 -10.84
N ALA A 5 -22.05 -64.16 -10.73
CA ALA A 5 -21.60 -62.85 -11.17
C ALA A 5 -21.50 -62.78 -12.71
N PRO A 6 -21.46 -61.56 -13.26
CA PRO A 6 -20.57 -61.26 -14.37
C PRO A 6 -19.51 -60.21 -14.00
N ARG A 7 -18.34 -60.40 -14.59
CA ARG A 7 -17.12 -59.60 -14.53
C ARG A 7 -17.16 -58.42 -15.52
N GLU A 8 -16.66 -57.27 -15.06
CA GLU A 8 -15.53 -56.49 -15.64
C GLU A 8 -15.64 -55.82 -17.03
N ASN A 9 -15.54 -54.48 -17.04
CA ASN A 9 -14.79 -53.56 -17.93
C ASN A 9 -15.46 -52.17 -17.88
N SER A 10 -14.80 -51.01 -17.88
CA SER A 10 -13.43 -50.65 -18.25
C SER A 10 -13.08 -49.27 -17.70
N ASP A 11 -11.79 -49.08 -17.41
CA ASP A 11 -11.10 -47.83 -17.17
C ASP A 11 -11.55 -46.66 -18.06
N GLN A 12 -11.93 -45.53 -17.45
CA GLN A 12 -11.67 -44.17 -17.94
C GLN A 12 -12.25 -43.13 -16.97
N ARG A 13 -11.51 -42.80 -15.89
CA ARG A 13 -11.57 -41.45 -15.30
C ARG A 13 -10.16 -40.91 -15.11
N PHE A 14 -9.73 -40.33 -16.22
CA PHE A 14 -8.54 -39.54 -16.50
C PHE A 14 -8.03 -38.68 -15.31
N ARG A 15 -6.84 -39.06 -14.85
CA ARG A 15 -5.62 -38.31 -14.46
C ARG A 15 -5.63 -36.75 -14.52
N TRP A 16 -6.67 -36.07 -14.04
CA TRP A 16 -6.69 -34.59 -14.00
C TRP A 16 -5.81 -33.93 -12.91
N PRO A 17 -5.59 -34.51 -11.70
CA PRO A 17 -4.85 -33.78 -10.67
C PRO A 17 -3.34 -33.67 -10.95
N TRP A 18 -2.78 -34.56 -11.77
CA TRP A 18 -1.35 -34.54 -12.09
C TRP A 18 -0.95 -33.41 -13.05
N PHE A 19 -1.85 -32.99 -13.95
CA PHE A 19 -1.58 -31.86 -14.85
C PHE A 19 -1.57 -30.50 -14.12
N LEU A 20 -2.41 -30.36 -13.07
CA LEU A 20 -2.42 -29.14 -12.25
C LEU A 20 -1.15 -29.00 -11.40
N VAL A 21 -0.69 -30.11 -10.81
CA VAL A 21 0.56 -30.12 -10.03
C VAL A 21 1.78 -29.87 -10.92
N ALA A 22 1.82 -30.49 -12.11
CA ALA A 22 2.89 -30.26 -13.07
C ALA A 22 2.90 -28.81 -13.61
N GLY A 23 1.73 -28.20 -13.81
CA GLY A 23 1.59 -26.81 -14.21
C GLY A 23 2.17 -25.82 -13.18
N CYS A 24 1.80 -25.98 -11.89
CA CYS A 24 2.30 -25.12 -10.81
C CYS A 24 3.82 -25.26 -10.58
N LEU A 25 4.37 -26.47 -10.77
CA LEU A 25 5.82 -26.69 -10.68
C LEU A 25 6.57 -26.04 -11.86
N LEU A 26 5.98 -26.04 -13.06
CA LEU A 26 6.57 -25.40 -14.22
C LEU A 26 6.57 -23.87 -14.09
N THR A 27 5.48 -23.27 -13.58
CA THR A 27 5.41 -21.81 -13.39
C THR A 27 6.40 -21.32 -12.32
N THR A 28 6.56 -22.07 -11.23
CA THR A 28 7.55 -21.74 -10.17
C THR A 28 8.99 -21.87 -10.68
N LEU A 29 9.29 -22.91 -11.48
CA LEU A 29 10.61 -23.07 -12.08
C LEU A 29 10.93 -21.98 -13.12
N ILE A 30 9.95 -21.57 -13.94
CA ILE A 30 10.13 -20.47 -14.90
C ILE A 30 10.36 -19.15 -14.17
N GLY A 31 9.62 -18.86 -13.10
CA GLY A 31 9.82 -17.68 -12.27
C GLY A 31 11.24 -17.61 -11.68
N LEU A 32 11.73 -18.72 -11.14
CA LEU A 32 13.10 -18.80 -10.60
C LEU A 32 14.17 -18.64 -11.69
N PHE A 33 13.95 -19.16 -12.89
CA PHE A 33 14.92 -19.05 -13.99
C PHE A 33 14.96 -17.65 -14.61
N LEU A 34 13.83 -16.93 -14.66
CA LEU A 34 13.76 -15.55 -15.12
C LEU A 34 14.37 -14.59 -14.08
N MET A 35 14.16 -14.85 -12.79
CA MET A 35 14.73 -14.04 -11.71
C MET A 35 16.25 -14.15 -11.64
N ARG A 36 16.82 -15.32 -11.94
CA ARG A 36 18.27 -15.55 -11.99
C ARG A 36 18.97 -14.93 -13.22
N ARG A 37 18.21 -14.49 -14.23
CA ARG A 37 18.79 -13.93 -15.47
C ARG A 37 19.04 -12.42 -15.41
N ASN A 38 18.59 -11.75 -14.35
CA ASN A 38 18.74 -10.29 -14.19
C ASN A 38 20.01 -9.85 -13.43
N ASP A 39 20.88 -10.78 -13.02
CA ASP A 39 22.18 -10.44 -12.42
C ASP A 39 23.28 -10.20 -13.48
N ALA A 40 23.01 -9.34 -14.46
CA ALA A 40 24.04 -8.78 -15.33
C ALA A 40 24.33 -7.34 -14.86
N PRO A 41 25.59 -7.01 -14.48
CA PRO A 41 25.91 -5.65 -14.03
C PRO A 41 25.77 -4.65 -15.19
N PRO A 42 25.17 -3.47 -14.96
CA PRO A 42 25.09 -2.44 -16.00
C PRO A 42 26.49 -1.89 -16.31
N ALA A 43 26.81 -1.84 -17.61
CA ALA A 43 27.98 -1.17 -18.14
C ALA A 43 27.90 0.34 -17.90
N LEU A 44 28.98 0.93 -17.37
CA LEU A 44 29.17 2.37 -17.18
C LEU A 44 29.16 3.11 -18.53
N PRO A 45 28.39 4.19 -18.70
CA PRO A 45 28.65 5.14 -19.76
C PRO A 45 29.81 6.07 -19.39
N SER A 46 30.76 6.09 -20.32
CA SER A 46 31.98 6.88 -20.41
C SER A 46 31.81 8.35 -20.03
N SER A 47 32.77 8.85 -19.25
CA SER A 47 33.12 10.26 -19.15
C SER A 47 33.24 10.90 -20.52
N ALA A 48 32.64 12.08 -20.66
CA ALA A 48 33.00 13.06 -21.67
C ALA A 48 33.17 14.41 -20.96
N ASP A 49 34.39 14.94 -21.14
CA ASP A 49 34.94 16.21 -20.66
C ASP A 49 34.13 17.46 -21.04
N VAL A 50 34.54 18.59 -20.42
CA VAL A 50 34.65 19.99 -20.96
C VAL A 50 34.07 21.05 -19.98
N PRO A 51 34.72 22.22 -19.73
CA PRO A 51 35.91 22.38 -18.88
C PRO A 51 35.72 23.47 -17.80
N ALA A 52 36.76 23.64 -16.97
CA ALA A 52 36.90 24.74 -16.02
C ALA A 52 36.99 26.12 -16.70
N GLN A 53 36.35 27.13 -16.11
CA GLN A 53 36.71 28.53 -16.28
C GLN A 53 37.22 29.08 -14.95
N SER A 54 38.48 29.50 -14.96
CA SER A 54 39.09 30.34 -13.94
C SER A 54 39.27 31.77 -14.47
N SER A 55 39.23 32.69 -13.51
CA SER A 55 39.92 33.98 -13.48
C SER A 55 39.24 35.21 -14.09
N ALA A 56 38.85 36.12 -13.19
CA ALA A 56 39.17 37.54 -13.34
C ALA A 56 39.50 38.15 -11.97
N THR A 57 40.68 38.73 -11.89
CA THR A 57 41.34 39.38 -10.75
C THR A 57 41.15 40.91 -10.80
N GLY A 58 41.20 41.55 -9.64
CA GLY A 58 41.44 43.00 -9.45
C GLY A 58 40.29 43.70 -8.72
N VAL A 59 40.46 44.58 -7.72
CA VAL A 59 41.57 45.43 -7.28
C VAL A 59 41.34 45.87 -5.81
N HIS A 60 42.43 46.04 -5.04
CA HIS A 60 42.53 46.57 -3.65
C HIS A 60 42.12 48.08 -3.54
N THR A 61 41.63 48.69 -2.44
CA THR A 61 42.19 49.00 -1.07
C THR A 61 41.33 50.19 -0.48
N PRO A 62 41.50 50.77 0.74
CA PRO A 62 41.47 50.22 2.12
C PRO A 62 40.64 51.04 3.18
N ARG A 63 40.31 50.36 4.31
CA ARG A 63 40.30 50.78 5.75
C ARG A 63 39.41 51.92 6.31
N ALA A 64 38.61 51.57 7.33
CA ALA A 64 38.52 52.25 8.65
C ALA A 64 37.88 51.33 9.73
N PRO A 65 38.26 51.42 11.04
CA PRO A 65 37.77 50.54 12.11
C PRO A 65 36.70 51.20 13.01
N SER A 66 35.68 50.45 13.45
CA SER A 66 34.86 50.80 14.63
C SER A 66 34.61 49.55 15.48
N VAL A 67 35.29 49.42 16.62
CA VAL A 67 34.73 49.58 17.98
C VAL A 67 33.63 48.57 18.33
N GLY A 68 34.03 47.57 19.13
CA GLY A 68 33.36 47.20 20.38
C GLY A 68 31.93 46.64 20.29
N GLY A 69 31.81 45.37 19.95
CA GLY A 69 30.64 44.55 20.27
C GLY A 69 31.10 43.22 20.83
N THR A 70 30.89 42.99 22.12
CA THR A 70 31.05 41.69 22.78
C THR A 70 30.20 40.64 22.04
N PRO A 71 30.76 39.49 21.62
CA PRO A 71 29.94 38.41 21.11
C PRO A 71 29.17 37.81 22.29
N LEU A 72 27.87 38.10 22.37
CA LEU A 72 26.97 37.32 23.21
C LEU A 72 27.08 35.86 22.73
N PRO A 73 27.21 34.88 23.66
CA PRO A 73 27.22 33.49 23.26
C PRO A 73 25.88 33.19 22.59
N HIS A 74 25.91 32.94 21.28
CA HIS A 74 24.81 32.29 20.60
C HIS A 74 24.59 30.96 21.31
N GLN A 75 23.57 30.95 22.16
CA GLN A 75 22.94 29.75 22.66
C GLN A 75 22.53 28.99 21.41
N ARG A 76 23.36 28.02 21.04
CA ARG A 76 23.09 27.05 20.00
C ARG A 76 21.79 26.40 20.44
N SER A 77 20.66 26.82 19.87
CA SER A 77 19.42 26.06 19.97
C SER A 77 19.81 24.66 19.56
N ALA A 78 19.89 23.76 20.53
CA ALA A 78 20.12 22.36 20.27
C ALA A 78 18.97 21.95 19.35
N SER A 79 19.28 21.76 18.08
CA SER A 79 18.34 21.22 17.11
C SER A 79 17.79 19.95 17.74
N GLU A 80 16.47 19.86 17.89
CA GLU A 80 15.84 18.61 18.30
C GLU A 80 16.40 17.49 17.42
N PRO A 81 16.75 16.33 18.00
CA PRO A 81 17.25 15.23 17.21
C PRO A 81 16.21 14.90 16.13
N ALA A 82 16.67 14.88 14.87
CA ALA A 82 15.82 14.52 13.75
C ALA A 82 15.26 13.10 14.00
N ARG A 83 13.94 12.94 13.86
CA ARG A 83 13.28 11.63 14.02
C ARG A 83 13.88 10.62 13.05
N THR A 84 14.01 9.37 13.48
CA THR A 84 14.47 8.30 12.58
C THR A 84 13.38 7.94 11.56
N ALA A 85 13.76 7.26 10.48
CA ALA A 85 12.79 6.80 9.49
C ALA A 85 11.73 5.88 10.13
N GLU A 86 12.14 5.03 11.06
CA GLU A 86 11.26 4.12 11.80
C GLU A 86 10.24 4.90 12.63
N GLU A 87 10.67 5.94 13.36
CA GLU A 87 9.79 6.80 14.14
C GLU A 87 8.80 7.56 13.25
N ILE A 88 9.26 8.03 12.08
CA ILE A 88 8.40 8.70 11.09
C ILE A 88 7.34 7.74 10.57
N VAL A 89 7.73 6.54 10.12
CA VAL A 89 6.79 5.54 9.58
C VAL A 89 5.81 5.09 10.64
N ALA A 90 6.26 4.80 11.87
CA ALA A 90 5.38 4.41 12.97
C ALA A 90 4.34 5.49 13.29
N SER A 91 4.76 6.76 13.33
CA SER A 91 3.85 7.90 13.53
C SER A 91 2.81 8.00 12.40
N LYS A 92 3.23 7.78 11.15
CA LYS A 92 2.33 7.80 9.99
C LYS A 92 1.32 6.65 10.04
N VAL A 93 1.74 5.43 10.37
CA VAL A 93 0.82 4.29 10.53
C VAL A 93 -0.23 4.57 11.61
N SER A 94 0.19 5.10 12.76
CA SER A 94 -0.73 5.46 13.85
C SER A 94 -1.73 6.56 13.44
N GLN A 95 -1.27 7.59 12.71
CA GLN A 95 -2.15 8.60 12.14
C GLN A 95 -3.15 8.02 11.13
N PHE A 96 -2.67 7.17 10.22
CA PHE A 96 -3.49 6.51 9.21
C PHE A 96 -4.56 5.60 9.82
N ALA A 97 -4.19 4.82 10.85
CA ALA A 97 -5.13 3.97 11.58
C ALA A 97 -6.29 4.76 12.18
N ARG A 98 -6.00 5.90 12.81
CA ARG A 98 -7.03 6.81 13.35
C ARG A 98 -7.95 7.35 12.26
N SER A 99 -7.38 7.82 11.15
CA SER A 99 -8.19 8.31 10.02
C SER A 99 -9.08 7.23 9.43
N ARG A 100 -8.56 6.00 9.25
CA ARG A 100 -9.34 4.87 8.76
C ARG A 100 -10.45 4.44 9.72
N ARG A 101 -10.20 4.52 11.03
CA ARG A 101 -11.23 4.31 12.05
C ARG A 101 -12.34 5.36 11.97
N GLU A 102 -11.99 6.64 11.81
CA GLU A 102 -12.97 7.72 11.62
C GLU A 102 -13.83 7.52 10.37
N ILE A 103 -13.21 7.11 9.27
CA ILE A 103 -13.91 6.76 8.02
C ILE A 103 -14.83 5.56 8.25
N ALA A 104 -14.38 4.51 8.95
CA ALA A 104 -15.20 3.35 9.27
C ALA A 104 -16.47 3.77 10.07
N HIS A 105 -16.32 4.66 11.04
CA HIS A 105 -17.47 5.22 11.76
C HIS A 105 -18.39 6.06 10.87
N ALA A 106 -17.82 6.84 9.95
CA ALA A 106 -18.60 7.67 9.03
C ALA A 106 -19.40 6.81 8.04
N MET A 107 -18.78 5.76 7.49
CA MET A 107 -19.47 4.75 6.69
C MET A 107 -20.54 4.04 7.51
N ALA A 108 -20.24 3.62 8.74
CA ALA A 108 -21.22 2.95 9.59
C ALA A 108 -22.49 3.81 9.80
N ARG A 109 -22.33 5.12 10.00
CA ARG A 109 -23.46 6.06 10.06
C ARG A 109 -24.23 6.14 8.74
N GLN A 110 -23.53 6.26 7.60
CA GLN A 110 -24.15 6.35 6.29
C GLN A 110 -24.96 5.09 5.93
N PHE A 111 -24.38 3.92 6.18
CA PHE A 111 -24.99 2.62 5.89
C PHE A 111 -25.88 2.09 7.03
N LYS A 112 -26.05 2.87 8.11
CA LYS A 112 -26.90 2.55 9.27
C LYS A 112 -26.54 1.21 9.95
N ILE A 113 -25.25 0.93 10.03
CA ILE A 113 -24.68 -0.20 10.77
C ILE A 113 -23.94 0.31 12.02
N VAL A 114 -23.59 -0.59 12.93
CA VAL A 114 -22.74 -0.30 14.09
C VAL A 114 -21.34 -0.82 13.78
N VAL A 115 -20.30 -0.07 14.16
CA VAL A 115 -18.91 -0.58 14.08
C VAL A 115 -18.74 -1.70 15.12
N PRO A 116 -18.45 -2.94 14.70
CA PRO A 116 -18.32 -4.06 15.64
C PRO A 116 -17.14 -3.89 16.60
N ALA A 117 -17.28 -4.41 17.82
CA ALA A 117 -16.24 -4.27 18.85
C ALA A 117 -14.90 -4.95 18.49
N ASP A 118 -14.91 -5.98 17.63
CA ASP A 118 -13.69 -6.59 17.12
C ASP A 118 -13.01 -5.75 16.03
N VAL A 119 -13.78 -5.01 15.22
CA VAL A 119 -13.25 -4.00 14.29
C VAL A 119 -12.61 -2.84 15.08
N GLU A 120 -13.21 -2.42 16.19
CA GLU A 120 -12.62 -1.40 17.08
C GLU A 120 -11.27 -1.84 17.67
N ARG A 121 -11.19 -3.11 18.10
CA ARG A 121 -9.93 -3.69 18.60
C ARG A 121 -8.87 -3.77 17.52
N PHE A 122 -9.27 -4.12 16.29
CA PHE A 122 -8.35 -4.13 15.15
C PHE A 122 -7.74 -2.75 14.90
N PHE A 123 -8.56 -1.69 14.79
CA PHE A 123 -8.01 -0.34 14.60
C PHE A 123 -7.11 0.11 15.76
N ALA A 124 -7.46 -0.23 17.00
CA ALA A 124 -6.60 0.06 18.15
C ALA A 124 -5.26 -0.70 18.09
N ALA A 125 -5.25 -1.94 17.60
CA ALA A 125 -4.02 -2.70 17.40
C ALA A 125 -3.14 -2.09 16.30
N VAL A 126 -3.73 -1.67 15.18
CA VAL A 126 -3.01 -0.99 14.09
C VAL A 126 -2.42 0.33 14.58
N GLU A 127 -3.19 1.12 15.33
CA GLU A 127 -2.72 2.37 15.92
C GLU A 127 -1.54 2.17 16.89
N GLY A 128 -1.52 1.04 17.60
CA GLY A 128 -0.43 0.64 18.51
C GLY A 128 0.81 0.08 17.80
N GLY A 129 0.72 -0.28 16.51
CA GLY A 129 1.87 -0.66 15.67
C GLY A 129 2.54 -2.01 16.02
N ARG A 130 1.98 -2.80 16.93
CA ARG A 130 2.53 -4.12 17.30
C ARG A 130 1.99 -5.20 16.37
N TRP A 131 2.83 -5.69 15.46
CA TRP A 131 2.44 -6.62 14.40
C TRP A 131 1.69 -7.86 14.91
N ASP A 132 2.22 -8.56 15.92
CA ASP A 132 1.58 -9.76 16.48
C ASP A 132 0.14 -9.49 17.00
N GLU A 133 -0.12 -8.29 17.53
CA GLU A 133 -1.45 -7.90 18.00
C GLU A 133 -2.39 -7.55 16.85
N ILE A 134 -1.85 -6.94 15.79
CA ILE A 134 -2.60 -6.64 14.56
C ILE A 134 -3.05 -7.94 13.90
N GLU A 135 -2.15 -8.91 13.73
CA GLU A 135 -2.47 -10.22 13.18
C GLU A 135 -3.51 -10.96 14.02
N ALA A 136 -3.32 -10.97 15.35
CA ALA A 136 -4.26 -11.60 16.27
C ALA A 136 -5.66 -10.96 16.22
N ALA A 137 -5.74 -9.63 16.05
CA ALA A 137 -7.01 -8.92 15.92
C ALA A 137 -7.66 -9.09 14.53
N PHE A 138 -6.86 -9.17 13.46
CA PHE A 138 -7.36 -9.31 12.10
C PHE A 138 -7.89 -10.73 11.79
N LYS A 139 -7.18 -11.77 12.23
CA LYS A 139 -7.53 -13.17 11.94
C LYS A 139 -9.01 -13.54 12.17
N PRO A 140 -9.66 -13.20 13.29
CA PRO A 140 -11.09 -13.49 13.47
C PRO A 140 -11.99 -12.69 12.52
N LEU A 141 -11.62 -11.45 12.15
CA LEU A 141 -12.35 -10.65 11.17
C LEU A 141 -12.28 -11.30 9.78
N ASP A 142 -11.08 -11.69 9.34
CA ASP A 142 -10.88 -12.39 8.06
C ASP A 142 -11.69 -13.69 7.97
N ASN A 143 -11.69 -14.49 9.04
CA ASN A 143 -12.51 -15.71 9.09
C ASN A 143 -14.01 -15.43 8.94
N ARG A 144 -14.52 -14.36 9.57
CA ARG A 144 -15.93 -13.94 9.43
C ARG A 144 -16.20 -13.42 8.02
N TYR A 145 -15.29 -12.65 7.44
CA TYR A 145 -15.44 -12.08 6.11
C TYR A 145 -15.47 -13.17 5.01
N LYS A 146 -14.75 -14.28 5.21
CA LYS A 146 -14.75 -15.42 4.29
C LYS A 146 -16.08 -16.21 4.25
N ALA A 147 -17.04 -15.90 5.12
CA ALA A 147 -18.39 -16.46 5.03
C ALA A 147 -19.07 -16.08 3.71
N LYS A 148 -20.02 -16.88 3.24
CA LYS A 148 -20.74 -16.64 1.98
C LYS A 148 -22.26 -16.57 2.23
N PRO A 149 -22.89 -15.38 2.13
CA PRO A 149 -22.27 -14.05 1.99
C PRO A 149 -21.53 -13.62 3.26
N PRO A 150 -20.60 -12.64 3.18
CA PRO A 150 -20.00 -12.03 4.35
C PRO A 150 -21.07 -11.35 5.22
N PRO A 151 -20.86 -11.21 6.54
CA PRO A 151 -21.68 -10.35 7.38
C PRO A 151 -21.74 -8.92 6.82
N HIS A 152 -22.95 -8.35 6.72
CA HIS A 152 -23.16 -7.07 6.04
C HIS A 152 -22.37 -5.92 6.68
N ASP A 153 -22.32 -5.87 8.01
CA ASP A 153 -21.54 -4.89 8.77
C ASP A 153 -20.05 -4.95 8.41
N LEU A 154 -19.51 -6.16 8.26
CA LEU A 154 -18.11 -6.38 7.94
C LEU A 154 -17.82 -6.10 6.47
N ASP A 155 -18.73 -6.42 5.55
CA ASP A 155 -18.56 -6.15 4.12
C ASP A 155 -18.52 -4.65 3.81
N VAL A 156 -19.41 -3.86 4.44
CA VAL A 156 -19.40 -2.39 4.33
C VAL A 156 -18.08 -1.81 4.83
N LEU A 157 -17.50 -2.36 5.91
CA LEU A 157 -16.29 -1.83 6.53
C LEU A 157 -15.00 -2.47 5.99
N TRP A 158 -15.09 -3.44 5.08
CA TRP A 158 -13.93 -4.23 4.67
C TRP A 158 -12.83 -3.39 4.01
N GLY A 159 -13.23 -2.36 3.25
CA GLY A 159 -12.29 -1.43 2.62
C GLY A 159 -11.35 -0.74 3.62
N THR A 160 -11.90 -0.24 4.74
CA THR A 160 -11.09 0.44 5.77
C THR A 160 -10.21 -0.53 6.54
N ILE A 161 -10.72 -1.74 6.82
CA ILE A 161 -9.97 -2.82 7.49
C ILE A 161 -8.78 -3.25 6.64
N LEU A 162 -9.01 -3.53 5.35
CA LEU A 162 -7.99 -4.03 4.44
C LEU A 162 -6.90 -2.99 4.18
N GLU A 163 -7.24 -1.72 4.05
CA GLU A 163 -6.23 -0.66 3.90
C GLU A 163 -5.37 -0.50 5.15
N SER A 164 -5.97 -0.52 6.34
CA SER A 164 -5.21 -0.46 7.59
C SER A 164 -4.28 -1.64 7.78
N LEU A 165 -4.72 -2.87 7.42
CA LEU A 165 -3.86 -4.04 7.45
C LEU A 165 -2.71 -3.91 6.47
N GLY A 166 -3.00 -3.62 5.19
CA GLY A 166 -1.98 -3.57 4.15
C GLY A 166 -0.94 -2.47 4.39
N VAL A 167 -1.34 -1.35 4.98
CA VAL A 167 -0.42 -0.29 5.42
C VAL A 167 0.47 -0.77 6.57
N ALA A 168 -0.10 -1.41 7.58
CA ALA A 168 0.66 -1.92 8.72
C ALA A 168 1.64 -3.03 8.30
N GLU A 169 1.21 -3.94 7.44
CA GLU A 169 2.04 -5.00 6.87
C GLU A 169 3.20 -4.42 6.05
N SER A 170 2.91 -3.45 5.17
CA SER A 170 3.96 -2.77 4.40
C SER A 170 4.99 -2.09 5.30
N ALA A 171 4.56 -1.46 6.40
CA ALA A 171 5.44 -0.83 7.37
C ALA A 171 6.22 -1.82 8.24
N HIS A 172 5.68 -3.02 8.47
CA HIS A 172 6.35 -4.10 9.17
C HIS A 172 7.45 -4.74 8.31
N ASP A 173 7.14 -5.01 7.03
CA ASP A 173 7.99 -5.80 6.14
C ASP A 173 9.11 -4.99 5.48
N TRP A 174 8.92 -3.68 5.29
CA TRP A 174 9.89 -2.83 4.60
C TRP A 174 10.83 -2.10 5.56
N PRO A 175 12.12 -1.97 5.22
CA PRO A 175 12.98 -0.99 5.87
C PRO A 175 12.37 0.41 5.75
N ALA A 176 12.19 1.10 6.88
CA ALA A 176 11.41 2.33 6.95
C ALA A 176 11.85 3.40 5.93
N GLN A 177 13.17 3.58 5.76
CA GLN A 177 13.69 4.53 4.78
C GLN A 177 13.30 4.14 3.34
N LYS A 178 13.34 2.86 2.98
CA LYS A 178 12.96 2.40 1.63
C LYS A 178 11.45 2.56 1.38
N LEU A 179 10.63 2.38 2.40
CA LEU A 179 9.19 2.65 2.33
C LEU A 179 8.95 4.13 2.02
N LEU A 180 9.62 5.02 2.74
CA LEU A 180 9.54 6.47 2.51
C LEU A 180 10.02 6.81 1.10
N ASP A 181 11.22 6.37 0.72
CA ASP A 181 11.81 6.65 -0.60
C ASP A 181 10.89 6.19 -1.73
N TYR A 182 10.33 4.98 -1.62
CA TYR A 182 9.43 4.42 -2.62
C TYR A 182 8.15 5.24 -2.74
N GLY A 183 7.47 5.51 -1.63
CA GLY A 183 6.21 6.24 -1.65
C GLY A 183 6.40 7.69 -2.12
N GLU A 184 7.45 8.38 -1.68
CA GLU A 184 7.76 9.74 -2.12
C GLU A 184 8.12 9.78 -3.62
N ALA A 185 8.85 8.78 -4.13
CA ALA A 185 9.12 8.69 -5.57
C ALA A 185 7.84 8.47 -6.39
N VAL A 186 6.92 7.62 -5.91
CA VAL A 186 5.62 7.42 -6.55
C VAL A 186 4.82 8.72 -6.55
N LEU A 187 4.60 9.33 -5.38
CA LEU A 187 3.79 10.54 -5.26
C LEU A 187 4.41 11.73 -5.98
N GLY A 188 5.72 11.90 -5.93
CA GLY A 188 6.45 12.95 -6.65
C GLY A 188 6.38 12.82 -8.17
N SER A 189 6.03 11.64 -8.70
CA SER A 189 5.82 11.42 -10.13
C SER A 189 4.41 11.82 -10.60
N LEU A 190 3.47 12.00 -9.68
CA LEU A 190 2.07 12.31 -9.98
C LEU A 190 1.90 13.82 -10.19
N ARG A 191 1.22 14.19 -11.28
CA ARG A 191 0.78 15.58 -11.51
C ARG A 191 -0.54 15.84 -10.78
N PRO A 192 -0.87 17.12 -10.50
CA PRO A 192 -2.16 17.49 -9.95
C PRO A 192 -3.34 16.86 -10.70
N GLY A 193 -4.30 16.35 -9.95
CA GLY A 193 -5.49 15.67 -10.50
C GLY A 193 -5.26 14.27 -11.08
N MET A 194 -4.06 13.70 -11.04
CA MET A 194 -3.84 12.31 -11.46
C MET A 194 -4.44 11.30 -10.47
N VAL A 195 -5.02 10.24 -11.04
CA VAL A 195 -5.41 9.02 -10.32
C VAL A 195 -4.27 8.01 -10.41
N TYR A 196 -3.86 7.45 -9.28
CA TYR A 196 -2.85 6.42 -9.22
C TYR A 196 -3.49 5.03 -9.05
N VAL A 197 -3.11 4.10 -9.93
CA VAL A 197 -3.59 2.72 -9.92
C VAL A 197 -2.49 1.83 -9.35
N GLY A 198 -2.59 1.55 -8.05
CA GLY A 198 -1.47 1.00 -7.27
C GLY A 198 -1.29 -0.52 -7.31
N GLY A 199 -2.17 -1.27 -7.98
CA GLY A 199 -2.10 -2.73 -7.93
C GLY A 199 -2.45 -3.30 -6.56
N THR A 200 -1.65 -4.26 -6.09
CA THR A 200 -1.81 -4.93 -4.80
C THR A 200 -0.60 -4.66 -3.91
N ASP A 201 -0.71 -5.01 -2.63
CA ASP A 201 0.42 -5.10 -1.70
C ASP A 201 1.14 -3.73 -1.55
N PRO A 202 2.47 -3.63 -1.29
CA PRO A 202 3.15 -2.35 -1.12
C PRO A 202 2.91 -1.31 -2.22
N GLY A 203 2.65 -1.75 -3.46
CA GLY A 203 2.43 -0.86 -4.60
C GLY A 203 1.21 0.04 -4.45
N ARG A 204 0.19 -0.42 -3.72
CA ARG A 204 -0.99 0.37 -3.34
C ARG A 204 -0.80 0.99 -1.96
N PHE A 205 -0.43 0.19 -0.97
CA PHE A 205 -0.56 0.60 0.43
C PHE A 205 0.47 1.64 0.86
N ILE A 206 1.71 1.58 0.35
CA ILE A 206 2.72 2.59 0.68
C ILE A 206 2.32 3.98 0.12
N PRO A 207 1.96 4.12 -1.18
CA PRO A 207 1.44 5.39 -1.67
C PRO A 207 0.19 5.85 -0.93
N THR A 208 -0.74 4.95 -0.58
CA THR A 208 -1.93 5.31 0.22
C THR A 208 -1.55 5.91 1.58
N LEU A 209 -0.62 5.28 2.31
CA LEU A 209 -0.12 5.79 3.59
C LEU A 209 0.47 7.19 3.45
N LEU A 210 1.41 7.38 2.53
CA LEU A 210 2.11 8.66 2.39
C LEU A 210 1.20 9.74 1.80
N ASN A 211 0.31 9.38 0.88
CA ASN A 211 -0.65 10.30 0.31
C ASN A 211 -1.58 10.86 1.38
N GLU A 212 -1.95 10.07 2.40
CA GLU A 212 -2.85 10.49 3.48
C GLU A 212 -2.15 11.10 4.71
N THR A 213 -0.87 10.84 4.90
CA THR A 213 -0.13 11.35 6.07
C THR A 213 0.94 12.37 5.72
N GLY A 214 1.09 12.68 4.44
CA GLY A 214 1.95 13.75 3.93
C GLY A 214 1.24 15.09 3.84
N ASP A 215 2.02 16.14 3.58
CA ASP A 215 1.56 17.53 3.45
C ASP A 215 1.25 17.93 1.99
N GLY A 216 1.49 17.02 1.03
CA GLY A 216 1.27 17.25 -0.40
C GLY A 216 -0.20 17.21 -0.83
N GLU A 217 -0.43 17.40 -2.13
CA GLU A 217 -1.74 17.20 -2.73
C GLU A 217 -2.23 15.77 -2.49
N ARG A 218 -3.49 15.62 -2.09
CA ARG A 218 -4.14 14.32 -1.95
C ARG A 218 -4.51 13.78 -3.32
N HIS A 219 -3.87 12.74 -3.80
CA HIS A 219 -4.28 12.01 -5.00
C HIS A 219 -5.41 11.02 -4.72
N VAL A 220 -6.12 10.62 -5.78
CA VAL A 220 -7.04 9.47 -5.73
C VAL A 220 -6.21 8.22 -6.01
N ILE A 221 -6.23 7.27 -5.07
CA ILE A 221 -5.49 6.02 -5.18
C ILE A 221 -6.47 4.86 -5.23
N VAL A 222 -6.38 4.02 -6.25
CA VAL A 222 -7.27 2.89 -6.48
C VAL A 222 -6.50 1.60 -6.72
N THR A 223 -7.13 0.46 -6.47
CA THR A 223 -6.68 -0.85 -6.98
C THR A 223 -7.64 -1.36 -8.02
N GLN A 224 -7.10 -1.81 -9.16
CA GLN A 224 -7.88 -2.37 -10.26
C GLN A 224 -8.62 -3.65 -9.84
N ASN A 225 -8.00 -4.48 -8.98
CA ASN A 225 -8.60 -5.75 -8.56
C ASN A 225 -9.84 -5.54 -7.70
N GLY A 226 -9.89 -4.44 -6.95
CA GLY A 226 -11.04 -4.10 -6.12
C GLY A 226 -12.27 -3.71 -6.93
N LEU A 227 -12.12 -3.21 -8.16
CA LEU A 227 -13.24 -2.70 -8.96
C LEU A 227 -14.29 -3.77 -9.34
N ALA A 228 -13.94 -5.05 -9.20
CA ALA A 228 -14.86 -6.17 -9.37
C ALA A 228 -15.78 -6.40 -8.14
N ALA A 229 -15.45 -5.83 -6.97
CA ALA A 229 -16.21 -6.02 -5.73
C ALA A 229 -17.13 -4.81 -5.48
N GLY A 230 -18.44 -5.06 -5.36
CA GLY A 230 -19.43 -4.02 -5.10
C GLY A 230 -19.14 -3.21 -3.82
N SER A 231 -18.70 -3.88 -2.74
CA SER A 231 -18.34 -3.20 -1.49
C SER A 231 -17.13 -2.28 -1.64
N TYR A 232 -16.20 -2.58 -2.55
CA TYR A 232 -15.10 -1.66 -2.87
C TYR A 232 -15.56 -0.46 -3.70
N LEU A 233 -16.54 -0.63 -4.60
CA LEU A 233 -17.14 0.48 -5.34
C LEU A 233 -17.85 1.45 -4.38
N ASP A 234 -18.62 0.91 -3.42
CA ASP A 234 -19.27 1.71 -2.38
C ASP A 234 -18.25 2.47 -1.54
N TYR A 235 -17.13 1.82 -1.20
CA TYR A 235 -16.02 2.44 -0.47
C TYR A 235 -15.34 3.56 -1.27
N LEU A 236 -15.05 3.36 -2.56
CA LEU A 236 -14.47 4.38 -3.43
C LEU A 236 -15.40 5.58 -3.60
N ASN A 237 -16.70 5.33 -3.81
CA ASN A 237 -17.69 6.39 -3.93
C ASN A 237 -17.80 7.19 -2.62
N PHE A 238 -17.70 6.51 -1.47
CA PHE A 238 -17.65 7.17 -0.17
C PHE A 238 -16.43 8.09 -0.02
N LEU A 239 -15.24 7.61 -0.42
CA LEU A 239 -13.99 8.38 -0.28
C LEU A 239 -13.83 9.50 -1.28
N TYR A 240 -14.28 9.30 -2.52
CA TYR A 240 -13.88 10.12 -3.66
C TYR A 240 -15.04 10.57 -4.54
N GLY A 241 -16.30 10.30 -4.19
CA GLY A 241 -17.46 10.61 -5.04
C GLY A 241 -17.65 12.09 -5.37
N ASP A 242 -17.03 12.98 -4.60
CA ASP A 242 -16.97 14.43 -4.84
C ASP A 242 -15.85 14.85 -5.81
N ARG A 243 -14.87 13.98 -6.04
CA ARG A 243 -13.64 14.25 -6.82
C ARG A 243 -13.49 13.38 -8.07
N LEU A 244 -14.10 12.20 -8.07
CA LEU A 244 -14.02 11.21 -9.13
C LEU A 244 -15.42 10.62 -9.35
N THR A 245 -15.91 10.68 -10.58
CA THR A 245 -17.07 9.87 -10.97
C THR A 245 -16.66 8.40 -10.94
N THR A 246 -17.07 7.69 -9.89
CA THR A 246 -16.74 6.28 -9.69
C THR A 246 -17.62 5.36 -10.55
N LEU A 247 -17.15 4.13 -10.80
CA LEU A 247 -17.94 3.11 -11.46
C LEU A 247 -19.17 2.75 -10.63
N THR A 248 -20.31 2.58 -11.29
CA THR A 248 -21.51 2.02 -10.65
C THR A 248 -21.44 0.50 -10.57
N HIS A 249 -22.29 -0.10 -9.75
CA HIS A 249 -22.48 -1.56 -9.74
C HIS A 249 -22.92 -2.08 -11.11
N GLU A 250 -23.72 -1.32 -11.86
CA GLU A 250 -24.13 -1.67 -13.22
C GLU A 250 -22.95 -1.66 -14.19
N ASP A 251 -22.08 -0.65 -14.11
CA ASP A 251 -20.88 -0.57 -14.95
C ASP A 251 -19.95 -1.77 -14.73
N SER A 252 -19.70 -2.12 -13.46
CA SER A 252 -18.85 -3.26 -13.11
C SER A 252 -19.46 -4.59 -13.56
N ASN A 253 -20.76 -4.79 -13.33
CA ASN A 253 -21.47 -5.99 -13.78
C ASN A 253 -21.44 -6.13 -15.31
N ARG A 254 -21.70 -5.05 -16.04
CA ARG A 254 -21.63 -5.03 -17.51
C ARG A 254 -20.23 -5.38 -18.00
N ALA A 255 -19.19 -4.76 -17.45
CA ALA A 255 -17.81 -5.07 -17.81
C ALA A 255 -17.45 -6.55 -17.54
N PHE A 256 -17.98 -7.14 -16.47
CA PHE A 256 -17.80 -8.55 -16.18
C PHE A 256 -18.53 -9.46 -17.18
N GLN A 257 -19.74 -9.09 -17.61
CA GLN A 257 -20.47 -9.83 -18.65
C GLN A 257 -19.77 -9.75 -20.01
N ASP A 258 -19.16 -8.60 -20.35
CA ASP A 258 -18.44 -8.42 -21.62
C ASP A 258 -17.12 -9.22 -21.67
N TYR A 259 -16.53 -9.53 -20.50
CA TYR A 259 -15.27 -10.26 -20.38
C TYR A 259 -15.43 -11.79 -20.48
N LEU A 260 -16.56 -12.33 -20.01
CA LEU A 260 -16.85 -13.78 -19.98
C LEU A 260 -17.30 -14.32 -21.35
#